data_AF-A0A6N3BI43-F1
#
_entry.id   AF-A0A6N3BI43-F1
#
_cell.length_a   1.000
_cell.length_b   1.000
_cell.length_c   1.000
_cell.angle_alpha   90.00
_cell.angle_beta   90.00
_cell.angle_gamma   90.00
#
_symmetry.space_group_name_H-M   'P 1'
#
loop_
_entity.id
_entity.type
_entity.pdbx_description
1 polymer ?
#
loop_
_entity_poly.entity_id
_entity_poly.type
_entity_poly.pdbx_seq_one_letter_code
_entity_poly.pdbx_strand_id
1 'polypeptide(L)'
;MLYPIVFIIGFLLSGIWFSFHIYVSQKLKNTKKALMFSPLLTAIIPTIIIWLLMGDHPFHFEKLIDYKVWVIAAVTLVATCAMVMFGSRTKEAYKPTELIGMCIEAACMEIPQRAMMQAIVLWLLLKWNLNLLSCILINALIWCGDIIFQAVVIQKQVSVNKLLIEVISSFVFSIGIGYVFYAARCIILPMALHSLERFVTNYHRKANSSFLNE
;
A
#
# COMPACT_ATOMS: atom_id res chain seq x y z
N MET A 1 13.82 15.29 -17.92
CA MET A 1 13.36 16.22 -16.85
C MET A 1 11.91 15.98 -16.41
N LEU A 2 11.07 15.24 -17.15
CA LEU A 2 9.65 15.07 -16.81
C LEU A 2 9.37 14.04 -15.70
N TYR A 3 10.17 12.98 -15.53
CA TYR A 3 9.95 11.99 -14.45
C TYR A 3 9.93 12.59 -13.02
N PRO A 4 10.87 13.47 -12.64
CA PRO A 4 10.78 14.18 -11.36
C PRO A 4 9.50 15.01 -11.22
N ILE A 5 8.99 15.58 -12.31
CA ILE A 5 7.74 16.36 -12.28
C ILE A 5 6.55 15.43 -12.03
N VAL A 6 6.49 14.26 -12.68
CA VAL A 6 5.47 13.23 -12.39
C VAL A 6 5.51 12.83 -10.92
N PHE A 7 6.71 12.59 -10.38
CA PHE A 7 6.89 12.27 -8.96
C PHE A 7 6.38 13.39 -8.05
N ILE A 8 6.76 14.65 -8.30
CA ILE A 8 6.33 15.80 -7.49
C ILE A 8 4.81 15.94 -7.51
N ILE A 9 4.19 15.87 -8.69
CA ILE A 9 2.72 15.95 -8.82
C ILE A 9 2.07 14.80 -8.04
N GLY A 10 2.56 13.57 -8.21
CA GLY A 10 2.03 12.41 -7.50
C GLY A 10 2.19 12.54 -5.98
N PHE A 11 3.35 12.98 -5.50
CA PHE A 11 3.61 13.19 -4.08
C PHE A 11 2.71 14.26 -3.47
N LEU A 12 2.49 15.38 -4.17
CA LEU A 12 1.57 16.43 -3.71
C LEU A 12 0.11 15.93 -3.66
N LEU A 13 -0.33 15.16 -4.67
CA LEU A 13 -1.66 14.56 -4.67
C LEU A 13 -1.83 13.55 -3.52
N SER A 14 -0.79 12.74 -3.26
CA SER A 14 -0.80 11.83 -2.12
C SER A 14 -0.89 12.59 -0.81
N GLY A 15 -0.16 13.69 -0.65
CA GLY A 15 -0.24 14.56 0.53
C GLY A 15 -1.64 15.17 0.76
N ILE A 16 -2.34 15.57 -0.31
CA ILE A 16 -3.74 16.04 -0.24
C ILE A 16 -4.65 14.92 0.25
N TRP A 17 -4.56 13.74 -0.38
CA TRP A 17 -5.35 12.57 0.02
C TRP A 17 -5.07 12.18 1.47
N PHE A 18 -3.80 12.13 1.86
CA PHE A 18 -3.37 11.74 3.20
C PHE A 18 -3.86 12.71 4.27
N SER A 19 -3.83 14.01 3.99
CA SER A 19 -4.39 15.04 4.88
C SER A 19 -5.90 14.84 5.07
N PHE A 20 -6.62 14.54 3.99
CA PHE A 20 -8.05 14.23 4.06
C PHE A 20 -8.33 12.91 4.80
N HIS A 21 -7.51 11.89 4.59
CA HIS A 21 -7.58 10.61 5.28
C HIS A 21 -7.40 10.77 6.80
N ILE A 22 -6.43 11.58 7.24
CA ILE A 22 -6.24 11.90 8.66
C ILE A 22 -7.49 12.57 9.23
N TYR A 23 -8.03 13.57 8.53
CA TYR A 23 -9.24 14.27 8.97
C TYR A 23 -10.43 13.32 9.15
N VAL A 24 -10.69 12.47 8.15
CA VAL A 24 -11.78 11.48 8.21
C VAL A 24 -11.53 10.46 9.32
N SER A 25 -10.31 9.96 9.45
CA SER A 25 -9.92 9.00 10.49
C SER A 25 -10.15 9.56 11.90
N GLN A 26 -9.85 10.85 12.14
CA GLN A 26 -10.13 11.52 13.40
C GLN A 26 -11.63 11.60 13.71
N LYS A 27 -12.48 11.81 12.70
CA LYS A 27 -13.95 11.82 12.85
C LYS A 27 -14.51 10.42 13.12
N LEU A 28 -13.90 9.39 12.52
CA LEU A 28 -14.33 7.99 12.65
C LEU A 28 -13.70 7.26 13.85
N LYS A 29 -12.86 7.91 14.66
CA LYS A 29 -12.11 7.28 15.77
C LYS A 29 -13.00 6.50 16.76
N ASN A 30 -14.25 6.93 16.96
CA ASN A 30 -15.19 6.29 17.87
C ASN A 30 -15.92 5.08 17.25
N THR A 31 -15.81 4.91 15.93
CA THR A 31 -16.50 3.87 15.17
C THR A 31 -15.47 2.92 14.56
N LYS A 32 -14.98 1.97 15.36
CA LYS A 32 -13.91 1.01 14.97
C LYS A 32 -14.17 0.35 13.61
N LYS A 33 -15.41 -0.04 13.31
CA LYS A 33 -15.77 -0.66 12.02
C LYS A 33 -15.58 0.28 10.83
N ALA A 34 -15.97 1.55 10.96
CA ALA A 34 -15.86 2.53 9.89
C ALA A 34 -14.41 2.97 9.67
N LEU A 35 -13.60 3.01 10.73
CA LEU A 35 -12.19 3.35 10.67
C LEU A 35 -11.39 2.40 9.76
N MET A 36 -11.73 1.10 9.77
CA MET A 36 -11.10 0.07 8.91
C MET A 36 -11.28 0.36 7.41
N PHE A 37 -12.36 1.05 7.04
CA PHE A 37 -12.64 1.45 5.66
C PHE A 37 -12.22 2.88 5.34
N SER A 38 -11.58 3.58 6.29
CA SER A 38 -11.18 4.98 6.09
C SER A 38 -10.35 5.23 4.83
N PRO A 39 -9.40 4.36 4.41
CA PRO A 39 -8.66 4.60 3.18
C PRO A 39 -9.54 4.52 1.93
N LEU A 40 -10.49 3.59 1.92
CA LEU A 40 -11.47 3.44 0.84
C LEU A 40 -12.39 4.67 0.78
N LEU A 41 -12.95 5.07 1.92
CA LEU A 41 -13.88 6.21 2.00
C LEU A 41 -13.25 7.50 1.50
N THR A 42 -11.96 7.72 1.75
CA THR A 42 -11.27 8.94 1.33
C THR A 42 -10.76 8.88 -0.12
N ALA A 43 -10.53 7.67 -0.65
CA ALA A 43 -10.01 7.48 -2.00
C ALA A 43 -11.07 7.20 -3.06
N ILE A 44 -12.30 6.79 -2.70
CA ILE A 44 -13.26 6.28 -3.69
C ILE A 44 -13.65 7.31 -4.76
N ILE A 45 -13.95 8.55 -4.35
CA ILE A 45 -14.31 9.64 -5.28
C ILE A 45 -13.15 9.96 -6.24
N PRO A 46 -11.93 10.29 -5.76
CA PRO A 46 -10.83 10.58 -6.68
C PRO A 46 -10.46 9.37 -7.55
N THR A 47 -10.58 8.16 -7.03
CA THR A 47 -10.36 6.92 -7.80
C THR A 47 -11.34 6.80 -8.97
N ILE A 48 -12.64 7.02 -8.75
CA ILE A 48 -13.66 6.98 -9.82
C ILE A 48 -13.37 8.04 -10.90
N ILE A 49 -12.99 9.26 -10.48
CA ILE A 49 -12.64 10.33 -11.42
C ILE A 49 -11.45 9.91 -12.31
N ILE A 50 -10.42 9.30 -11.72
CA ILE A 50 -9.24 8.83 -12.47
C ILE A 50 -9.62 7.73 -13.47
N TRP A 51 -10.50 6.80 -13.09
CA TRP A 51 -10.97 5.75 -14.00
C TRP A 51 -11.70 6.33 -15.20
N LEU A 52 -12.56 7.33 -14.97
CA LEU A 52 -13.24 8.05 -16.05
C LEU A 52 -12.24 8.80 -16.96
N LEU A 53 -11.20 9.42 -16.39
CA LEU A 53 -10.15 10.10 -17.15
C LEU A 53 -9.28 9.15 -17.98
N MET A 54 -9.05 7.93 -17.48
CA MET A 54 -8.30 6.90 -18.18
C MET A 54 -9.13 6.12 -19.19
N GLY A 55 -10.47 6.16 -19.08
CA GLY A 55 -11.38 5.34 -19.86
C GLY A 55 -11.23 3.85 -19.57
N ASP A 56 -10.84 3.49 -18.34
CA ASP A 56 -10.46 2.13 -17.97
C ASP A 56 -10.70 1.87 -16.46
N HIS A 57 -10.86 0.60 -16.07
CA HIS A 57 -11.16 0.22 -14.69
C HIS A 57 -10.30 -0.95 -14.20
N PRO A 58 -9.94 -1.03 -12.90
CA PRO A 58 -8.98 -2.00 -12.39
C PRO A 58 -9.61 -3.36 -12.01
N PHE A 59 -10.50 -3.88 -12.85
CA PHE A 59 -11.26 -5.12 -12.59
C PHE A 59 -11.15 -6.11 -13.77
N HIS A 60 -9.94 -6.28 -14.29
CA HIS A 60 -9.61 -7.20 -15.39
C HIS A 60 -9.31 -8.62 -14.88
N PHE A 61 -10.35 -9.37 -14.50
CA PHE A 61 -10.21 -10.72 -13.93
C PHE A 61 -9.59 -11.72 -14.90
N GLU A 62 -9.75 -11.52 -16.20
CA GLU A 62 -9.18 -12.36 -17.27
C GLU A 62 -7.65 -12.43 -17.24
N LYS A 63 -7.00 -11.37 -16.74
CA LYS A 63 -5.53 -11.30 -16.65
C LYS A 63 -4.97 -12.00 -15.41
N LEU A 64 -5.82 -12.42 -14.47
CA LEU A 64 -5.38 -13.18 -13.29
C LEU A 64 -4.96 -14.62 -13.61
N ILE A 65 -5.23 -15.12 -14.82
CA ILE A 65 -4.87 -16.48 -15.22
C ILE A 65 -3.34 -16.60 -15.48
N ASP A 66 -2.65 -15.48 -15.73
CA ASP A 66 -1.20 -15.52 -16.01
C ASP A 66 -0.38 -15.94 -14.78
N TYR A 67 0.25 -17.11 -14.88
CA TYR A 67 1.08 -17.67 -13.81
C TYR A 67 2.25 -16.75 -13.41
N LYS A 68 2.78 -15.93 -14.32
CA LYS A 68 3.90 -15.01 -14.04
C LYS A 68 3.50 -13.98 -12.98
N VAL A 69 2.25 -13.51 -13.03
CA VAL A 69 1.70 -12.58 -12.03
C VAL A 69 1.71 -13.22 -10.65
N TRP A 70 1.30 -14.49 -10.56
CA TRP A 70 1.28 -15.23 -9.28
C TRP A 70 2.68 -15.53 -8.74
N VAL A 71 3.64 -15.86 -9.61
CA VAL A 71 5.03 -16.08 -9.20
C VAL A 71 5.61 -14.80 -8.60
N ILE A 72 5.43 -13.65 -9.25
CA ILE A 72 5.92 -12.36 -8.76
C ILE A 72 5.21 -11.96 -7.45
N ALA A 73 3.89 -12.16 -7.38
CA ALA A 73 3.11 -11.95 -6.17
C ALA A 73 3.64 -12.77 -4.98
N ALA A 74 3.87 -14.07 -5.20
CA ALA A 74 4.36 -14.97 -4.16
C ALA A 74 5.77 -14.58 -3.68
N VAL A 75 6.70 -14.33 -4.61
CA VAL A 75 8.07 -13.91 -4.28
C VAL A 75 8.07 -12.59 -3.51
N THR A 76 7.25 -11.62 -3.94
CA THR A 76 7.13 -10.32 -3.27
C THR A 76 6.61 -10.51 -1.85
N LEU A 77 5.52 -11.27 -1.69
CA LEU A 77 4.90 -11.51 -0.39
C LEU A 77 5.87 -12.19 0.59
N VAL A 78 6.60 -13.21 0.14
CA VAL A 78 7.58 -13.92 0.98
C VAL A 78 8.71 -12.98 1.39
N ALA A 79 9.27 -12.21 0.44
CA ALA A 79 10.34 -11.27 0.72
C ALA A 79 9.92 -10.19 1.73
N THR A 80 8.72 -9.62 1.55
CA THR A 80 8.22 -8.54 2.42
C THR A 80 7.87 -9.06 3.80
N CYS A 81 7.22 -10.23 3.89
CA CYS A 81 6.96 -10.89 5.17
C CYS A 81 8.28 -11.14 5.91
N ALA A 82 9.29 -11.70 5.24
CA ALA A 82 10.58 -11.97 5.85
C ALA A 82 11.19 -10.70 6.45
N MET A 83 11.27 -9.61 5.68
CA MET A 83 11.81 -8.33 6.14
C MET A 83 11.06 -7.78 7.36
N VAL A 84 9.73 -7.79 7.32
CA VAL A 84 8.90 -7.31 8.44
C VAL A 84 9.09 -8.17 9.68
N MET A 85 9.17 -9.50 9.52
CA MET A 85 9.40 -10.44 10.63
C MET A 85 10.78 -10.24 11.27
N PHE A 86 11.84 -10.04 10.47
CA PHE A 86 13.18 -9.79 10.99
C PHE A 86 13.30 -8.44 11.70
N GLY A 87 12.64 -7.40 11.20
CA GLY A 87 12.74 -6.06 11.78
C GLY A 87 11.75 -5.73 12.91
N SER A 88 10.70 -6.55 13.11
CA SER A 88 9.63 -6.30 14.08
C SER A 88 9.64 -7.26 15.28
N ARG A 89 10.79 -7.86 15.63
CA ARG A 89 10.90 -8.90 16.68
C ARG A 89 10.31 -8.53 18.06
N THR A 90 10.07 -7.24 18.32
CA THR A 90 9.60 -6.71 19.61
C THR A 90 8.14 -6.25 19.62
N LYS A 91 7.37 -6.40 18.53
CA LYS A 91 5.94 -6.03 18.49
C LYS A 91 5.07 -7.20 18.97
N GLU A 92 4.18 -6.93 19.94
CA GLU A 92 3.15 -7.88 20.35
C GLU A 92 2.19 -8.21 19.21
N ALA A 93 1.60 -9.41 19.27
CA ALA A 93 0.60 -9.85 18.31
C ALA A 93 -0.75 -9.20 18.60
N TYR A 94 -1.46 -8.82 17.53
CA TYR A 94 -2.81 -8.27 17.62
C TYR A 94 -3.84 -9.34 17.97
N LYS A 95 -4.90 -8.93 18.67
CA LYS A 95 -6.06 -9.79 18.95
C LYS A 95 -6.81 -10.12 17.64
N PRO A 96 -7.54 -11.25 17.56
CA PRO A 96 -8.22 -11.65 16.33
C PRO A 96 -9.17 -10.58 15.74
N THR A 97 -9.89 -9.85 16.58
CA THR A 97 -10.81 -8.79 16.14
C THR A 97 -10.08 -7.55 15.59
N GLU A 98 -8.89 -7.26 16.11
CA GLU A 98 -8.02 -6.17 15.65
C GLU A 98 -7.30 -6.57 14.36
N LEU A 99 -6.90 -7.83 14.24
CA LEU A 99 -6.28 -8.39 13.04
C LEU A 99 -7.18 -8.27 11.82
N ILE A 100 -8.48 -8.60 11.95
CA ILE A 100 -9.45 -8.44 10.86
C ILE A 100 -9.48 -6.99 10.39
N GLY A 101 -9.52 -6.04 11.34
CA GLY A 101 -9.52 -4.62 11.02
C GLY A 101 -8.28 -4.18 10.26
N MET A 102 -7.10 -4.61 10.70
CA MET A 102 -5.84 -4.33 10.02
C MET A 102 -5.76 -4.94 8.62
N CYS A 103 -6.28 -6.16 8.44
CA CYS A 103 -6.31 -6.80 7.13
C CYS A 103 -7.22 -6.04 6.16
N ILE A 104 -8.40 -5.60 6.63
CA ILE A 104 -9.34 -4.79 5.84
C ILE A 104 -8.74 -3.43 5.51
N GLU A 105 -8.12 -2.77 6.48
CA GLU A 105 -7.47 -1.48 6.27
C GLU A 105 -6.34 -1.60 5.24
N ALA A 106 -5.50 -2.64 5.35
CA ALA A 106 -4.44 -2.94 4.39
C ALA A 106 -4.98 -3.20 2.96
N ALA A 107 -6.05 -3.98 2.83
CA ALA A 107 -6.73 -4.13 1.54
C ALA A 107 -7.23 -2.78 1.02
N CYS A 108 -7.91 -1.99 1.86
CA CYS A 108 -8.44 -0.69 1.47
C CYS A 108 -7.34 0.30 1.07
N MET A 109 -6.15 0.21 1.65
CA MET A 109 -4.99 1.05 1.32
C MET A 109 -4.49 0.84 -0.12
N GLU A 110 -4.71 -0.33 -0.73
CA GLU A 110 -4.36 -0.54 -2.13
C GLU A 110 -5.21 0.32 -3.10
N ILE A 111 -6.39 0.78 -2.69
CA ILE A 111 -7.23 1.68 -3.49
C ILE A 111 -6.52 3.02 -3.74
N PRO A 112 -6.19 3.84 -2.72
CA PRO A 112 -5.40 5.04 -2.94
C PRO A 112 -4.03 4.72 -3.53
N GLN A 113 -3.37 3.62 -3.11
CA GLN A 113 -2.02 3.31 -3.56
C GLN A 113 -1.90 2.88 -5.02
N ARG A 114 -2.86 2.13 -5.55
CA ARG A 114 -2.80 1.56 -6.91
C ARG A 114 -3.87 2.15 -7.81
N ALA A 115 -5.13 2.00 -7.41
CA ALA A 115 -6.26 2.37 -8.24
C ALA A 115 -6.37 3.88 -8.43
N MET A 116 -5.83 4.67 -7.49
CA MET A 116 -5.72 6.13 -7.59
C MET A 116 -4.29 6.55 -7.99
N MET A 117 -3.30 6.37 -7.12
CA MET A 117 -1.95 6.95 -7.30
C MET A 117 -1.16 6.33 -8.46
N GLN A 118 -1.08 5.00 -8.54
CA GLN A 118 -0.36 4.36 -9.64
C GLN A 118 -1.06 4.63 -10.99
N ALA A 119 -2.39 4.69 -11.00
CA ALA A 119 -3.19 5.01 -12.18
C ALA A 119 -2.95 6.44 -12.70
N ILE A 120 -2.96 7.45 -11.82
CA ILE A 120 -2.69 8.84 -12.24
C ILE A 120 -1.24 9.03 -12.70
N VAL A 121 -0.28 8.38 -12.05
CA VAL A 121 1.12 8.38 -12.48
C VAL A 121 1.24 7.74 -13.87
N LEU A 122 0.58 6.61 -14.10
CA LEU A 122 0.54 5.95 -15.41
C LEU A 122 -0.07 6.86 -16.49
N TRP A 123 -1.16 7.55 -16.17
CA TRP A 123 -1.80 8.50 -17.08
C TRP A 123 -0.89 9.69 -17.43
N LEU A 124 -0.18 10.27 -16.46
CA LEU A 124 0.79 11.34 -16.71
C LEU A 124 1.93 10.87 -17.61
N LEU A 125 2.45 9.66 -17.38
CA LEU A 125 3.50 9.07 -18.22
C LEU A 125 3.01 8.82 -19.65
N LEU A 126 1.76 8.34 -19.82
CA LEU A 126 1.11 8.19 -21.13
C LEU A 126 1.00 9.54 -21.84
N LYS A 127 0.51 10.59 -21.17
CA LYS A 127 0.33 11.93 -21.74
C LYS A 127 1.63 12.56 -22.21
N TRP A 128 2.75 12.24 -21.56
CA TRP A 128 4.07 12.76 -21.91
C TRP A 128 4.92 11.79 -22.73
N ASN A 129 4.33 10.68 -23.21
CA ASN A 129 5.00 9.66 -24.02
C ASN A 129 6.30 9.12 -23.37
N LEU A 130 6.23 8.86 -22.07
CA LEU A 130 7.34 8.33 -21.27
C LEU A 130 7.21 6.82 -21.07
N ASN A 131 8.25 6.18 -20.52
CA ASN A 131 8.21 4.76 -20.21
C ASN A 131 7.16 4.48 -19.11
N LEU A 132 6.16 3.68 -19.45
CA LEU A 132 5.02 3.35 -18.58
C LEU A 132 5.42 2.49 -17.38
N LEU A 133 6.45 1.66 -17.52
CA LEU A 133 6.93 0.80 -16.44
C LEU A 133 7.49 1.64 -15.27
N SER A 134 7.95 2.86 -15.54
CA SER A 134 8.39 3.81 -14.53
C SER A 134 7.28 4.19 -13.54
N CYS A 135 6.00 3.95 -13.86
CA CYS A 135 4.90 4.21 -12.93
C CYS A 135 5.03 3.40 -11.64
N ILE A 136 5.56 2.18 -11.73
CA ILE A 136 5.74 1.28 -10.59
C ILE A 136 6.76 1.88 -9.62
N LEU A 137 7.93 2.27 -10.16
CA LEU A 137 9.00 2.87 -9.36
C LEU A 137 8.59 4.22 -8.77
N ILE A 138 7.97 5.09 -9.57
CA ILE A 138 7.52 6.41 -9.09
C ILE A 138 6.48 6.24 -7.98
N ASN A 139 5.50 5.34 -8.16
CA ASN A 139 4.49 5.09 -7.12
C ASN A 139 5.11 4.51 -5.84
N ALA A 140 6.10 3.62 -5.96
CA ALA A 140 6.84 3.12 -4.80
C ALA A 140 7.58 4.25 -4.06
N LEU A 141 8.22 5.16 -4.78
CA LEU A 141 8.92 6.31 -4.19
C LEU A 141 7.95 7.29 -3.52
N ILE A 142 6.78 7.54 -4.11
CA ILE A 142 5.74 8.39 -3.51
C ILE A 142 5.34 7.83 -2.14
N TRP A 143 5.01 6.52 -2.08
CA TRP A 143 4.61 5.89 -0.81
C TRP A 143 5.72 5.86 0.23
N CYS A 144 6.97 5.62 -0.18
CA CYS A 144 8.10 5.72 0.74
C CYS A 144 8.25 7.16 1.28
N GLY A 145 8.06 8.16 0.43
CA GLY A 145 8.04 9.56 0.82
C GLY A 145 6.95 9.84 1.86
N ASP A 146 5.74 9.30 1.65
CA ASP A 146 4.61 9.48 2.57
C ASP A 146 4.88 8.85 3.95
N ILE A 147 5.48 7.66 3.99
CA ILE A 147 5.89 7.00 5.25
C ILE A 147 6.92 7.86 6.00
N ILE A 148 7.93 8.37 5.29
CA ILE A 148 8.95 9.24 5.89
C ILE A 148 8.30 10.53 6.39
N PHE A 149 7.44 11.15 5.60
CA PHE A 149 6.73 12.36 5.97
C PHE A 149 5.85 12.14 7.20
N GLN A 150 5.09 11.05 7.25
CA GLN A 150 4.28 10.66 8.40
C GLN A 150 5.14 10.46 9.65
N ALA A 151 6.28 9.79 9.54
CA ALA A 151 7.19 9.59 10.65
C ALA A 151 7.78 10.90 11.16
N VAL A 152 8.21 11.81 10.28
CA VAL A 152 8.85 13.08 10.67
C VAL A 152 7.84 14.10 11.21
N VAL A 153 6.70 14.26 10.54
CA VAL A 153 5.75 15.35 10.83
C VAL A 153 4.72 14.96 11.88
N ILE A 154 4.24 13.71 11.87
CA ILE A 154 3.14 13.26 12.73
C ILE A 154 3.67 12.49 13.93
N GLN A 155 4.50 11.48 13.70
CA GLN A 155 5.01 10.61 14.77
C GLN A 155 6.37 11.11 15.26
N LYS A 156 6.39 12.23 15.98
CA LYS A 156 7.61 12.96 16.43
C LYS A 156 8.73 12.12 17.11
N GLN A 157 8.52 10.85 17.45
CA GLN A 157 9.51 9.95 18.03
C GLN A 157 9.46 8.53 17.40
N VAL A 158 9.99 8.38 16.18
CA VAL A 158 10.24 7.06 15.57
C VAL A 158 11.75 6.77 15.57
N SER A 159 12.13 5.56 16.00
CA SER A 159 13.52 5.09 15.87
C SER A 159 13.91 4.95 14.39
N VAL A 160 15.05 5.53 14.00
CA VAL A 160 15.56 5.50 12.61
C VAL A 160 15.61 4.07 12.05
N ASN A 161 16.04 3.09 12.85
CA ASN A 161 16.12 1.70 12.41
C ASN A 161 14.74 1.11 12.11
N LYS A 162 13.72 1.44 12.91
CA LYS A 162 12.35 0.98 12.68
C LYS A 162 11.77 1.61 11.42
N LEU A 163 11.98 2.91 11.24
CA LEU A 163 11.55 3.63 10.04
C LEU A 163 12.22 3.08 8.78
N LEU A 164 13.53 2.80 8.83
CA LEU A 164 14.28 2.27 7.70
C LEU A 164 13.73 0.91 7.27
N ILE A 165 13.49 0.00 8.22
CA ILE A 165 12.88 -1.31 7.93
C ILE A 165 11.51 -1.14 7.28
N GLU A 166 10.67 -0.25 7.83
CA GLU A 166 9.34 0.02 7.30
C GLU A 166 9.40 0.54 5.86
N VAL A 167 10.24 1.54 5.59
CA VAL A 167 10.43 2.11 4.25
C VAL A 167 10.95 1.06 3.25
N ILE A 168 11.98 0.26 3.60
CA ILE A 168 12.52 -0.74 2.68
C ILE A 168 11.48 -1.84 2.43
N SER A 169 10.78 -2.30 3.47
CA SER A 169 9.73 -3.33 3.31
C SER A 169 8.58 -2.84 2.43
N SER A 170 8.11 -1.60 2.64
CA SER A 170 7.09 -0.97 1.83
C SER A 170 7.56 -0.70 0.40
N PHE A 171 8.84 -0.37 0.20
CA PHE A 171 9.41 -0.20 -1.13
C PHE A 171 9.39 -1.51 -1.93
N VAL A 172 9.88 -2.60 -1.34
CA VAL A 172 9.91 -3.93 -1.96
C VAL A 172 8.49 -4.40 -2.26
N PHE A 173 7.57 -4.27 -1.28
CA PHE A 173 6.16 -4.59 -1.47
C PHE A 173 5.58 -3.77 -2.62
N SER A 174 5.88 -2.47 -2.65
CA SER A 174 5.26 -1.57 -3.62
C SER A 174 5.75 -1.77 -5.05
N ILE A 175 7.01 -2.16 -5.25
CA ILE A 175 7.52 -2.55 -6.57
C ILE A 175 6.86 -3.85 -7.04
N GLY A 176 6.89 -4.89 -6.21
CA GLY A 176 6.40 -6.20 -6.61
C GLY A 176 4.89 -6.22 -6.85
N ILE A 177 4.12 -5.71 -5.88
CA ILE A 177 2.66 -5.61 -6.01
C ILE A 177 2.26 -4.54 -7.03
N GLY A 178 3.04 -3.47 -7.19
CA GLY A 178 2.85 -2.49 -8.24
C GLY A 178 3.00 -3.09 -9.63
N TYR A 179 3.97 -3.99 -9.83
CA TYR A 179 4.10 -4.75 -11.08
C TYR A 179 2.92 -5.71 -11.27
N VAL A 180 2.53 -6.46 -10.23
CA VAL A 180 1.36 -7.35 -10.27
C VAL A 180 0.11 -6.58 -10.71
N PHE A 181 -0.13 -5.40 -10.12
CA PHE A 181 -1.24 -4.54 -10.50
C PHE A 181 -1.11 -4.02 -11.94
N TYR A 182 0.09 -3.61 -12.36
CA TYR A 182 0.34 -3.13 -13.72
C TYR A 182 0.06 -4.22 -14.78
N ALA A 183 0.49 -5.46 -14.52
CA ALA A 183 0.31 -6.59 -15.44
C ALA A 183 -1.12 -7.14 -15.43
N ALA A 184 -1.71 -7.31 -14.25
CA ALA A 184 -3.03 -7.91 -14.10
C ALA A 184 -4.17 -6.90 -14.27
N ARG A 185 -3.93 -5.60 -14.07
CA ARG A 185 -4.94 -4.53 -14.04
C ARG A 185 -6.16 -4.89 -13.18
N CYS A 186 -5.92 -5.66 -12.11
CA CYS A 186 -6.93 -6.15 -11.21
C CYS A 186 -6.53 -5.77 -9.79
N ILE A 187 -7.33 -4.93 -9.13
CA ILE A 187 -7.03 -4.42 -7.79
C ILE A 187 -7.25 -5.45 -6.69
N ILE A 188 -8.11 -6.44 -6.94
CA ILE A 188 -8.47 -7.47 -5.96
C ILE A 188 -7.24 -8.29 -5.51
N LEU A 189 -6.33 -8.59 -6.44
CA LEU A 189 -5.13 -9.36 -6.12
C LEU A 189 -4.16 -8.59 -5.19
N PRO A 190 -3.74 -7.35 -5.49
CA PRO A 190 -3.03 -6.48 -4.55
C PRO A 190 -3.69 -6.39 -3.17
N MET A 191 -5.02 -6.17 -3.12
CA MET A 191 -5.76 -6.07 -1.87
C MET A 191 -5.62 -7.34 -1.03
N ALA A 192 -5.83 -8.51 -1.65
CA ALA A 192 -5.69 -9.79 -0.99
C ALA A 192 -4.26 -10.05 -0.49
N LEU A 193 -3.25 -9.70 -1.30
CA LEU A 193 -1.84 -9.88 -0.95
C LEU A 193 -1.40 -8.99 0.21
N HIS A 194 -1.87 -7.74 0.28
CA HIS A 194 -1.57 -6.85 1.40
C HIS A 194 -2.28 -7.32 2.68
N SER A 195 -3.55 -7.73 2.60
CA SER A 195 -4.21 -8.37 3.75
C SER A 195 -3.46 -9.62 4.22
N LEU A 196 -2.99 -10.45 3.29
CA LEU A 196 -2.26 -11.67 3.62
C LEU A 196 -0.90 -11.38 4.26
N GLU A 197 -0.18 -10.34 3.82
CA GLU A 197 1.05 -9.88 4.47
C GLU A 197 0.80 -9.55 5.94
N ARG A 198 -0.25 -8.77 6.25
CA ARG A 198 -0.62 -8.43 7.63
C ARG A 198 -1.00 -9.66 8.45
N PHE A 199 -1.72 -10.58 7.83
CA PHE A 199 -2.13 -11.82 8.48
C PHE A 199 -0.93 -12.70 8.85
N VAL A 200 -0.05 -12.99 7.89
CA VAL A 200 1.13 -13.84 8.07
C VAL A 200 2.10 -13.24 9.09
N THR A 201 2.39 -11.95 8.99
CA THR A 201 3.31 -11.28 9.92
C THR A 201 2.76 -11.24 11.34
N ASN A 202 1.44 -11.09 11.52
CA ASN A 202 0.83 -11.19 12.84
C ASN A 202 0.84 -12.62 13.40
N TYR A 203 0.57 -13.62 12.56
CA TYR A 203 0.62 -15.03 12.97
C TYR A 203 2.00 -15.42 13.49
N HIS A 204 3.06 -15.00 12.78
CA HIS A 204 4.44 -15.22 13.22
C HIS A 204 4.76 -14.53 14.56
N ARG A 205 4.28 -13.30 14.77
CA ARG A 205 4.43 -12.61 16.07
C ARG A 205 3.77 -13.38 17.21
N LYS A 206 2.57 -13.92 16.97
CA LYS A 206 1.86 -14.73 17.96
C LYS A 206 2.65 -15.97 18.35
N ALA A 207 3.17 -16.70 17.36
CA ALA A 207 4.00 -17.89 17.60
C ALA A 207 5.25 -17.56 18.44
N ASN A 208 5.97 -16.48 18.12
CA ASN A 208 7.15 -16.08 18.90
C ASN A 208 6.81 -15.63 20.33
N SER A 209 5.66 -14.98 20.54
CA SER A 209 5.23 -14.57 21.89
C SER A 209 4.87 -15.75 22.80
N SER A 210 4.36 -16.86 22.24
CA SER A 210 4.15 -18.09 23.02
C SER A 210 5.45 -18.78 23.41
N PHE A 211 6.46 -18.78 22.53
CA PHE A 211 7.78 -19.39 22.82
C PHE A 211 8.62 -18.62 23.85
N LEU A 212 8.38 -17.32 24.04
CA LEU A 212 9.10 -16.50 25.03
C LEU A 212 8.48 -16.56 26.44
N ASN A 213 7.28 -17.14 26.57
CA ASN A 213 6.53 -17.26 27.82
C ASN A 213 6.53 -18.71 28.38
N GLU A 214 7.29 -19.62 27.77
CA GLU A 214 7.64 -20.96 28.27
C GLU A 214 9.11 -20.96 28.76
#